data_AF-A0A4R5NLJ0-F1
#
_entry.id   AF-A0A4R5NLJ0-F1
#
_cell.length_a   1.000
_cell.length_b   1.000
_cell.length_c   1.000
_cell.angle_alpha   90.00
_cell.angle_beta   90.00
_cell.angle_gamma   90.00
#
_symmetry.space_group_name_H-M   'P 1'
#
loop_
_entity.id
_entity.type
_entity.pdbx_description
1 polymer ?
#
loop_
_entity_poly.entity_id
_entity_poly.type
_entity_poly.pdbx_seq_one_letter_code
_entity_poly.pdbx_strand_id
1 'polypeptide(L)'
;MDHMAELKLGDYVKAKKFNSLEHDFEGTIEKVYENTVLVHIEKYDKEDRVTVTDFNERAVVSKKLTKLLKASPEPEKPAELDA
;
A
#
# COMPACT_ATOMS: atom_id res chain seq x y z
N MET A 1 8.01 -2.02 -22.17
CA MET A 1 8.59 -2.00 -20.82
C MET A 1 7.51 -1.55 -19.87
N ASP A 2 6.88 -2.47 -19.15
CA ASP A 2 5.96 -2.15 -18.08
C ASP A 2 6.77 -1.44 -16.98
N HIS A 3 6.64 -0.12 -16.91
CA HIS A 3 7.18 0.66 -15.80
C HIS A 3 6.51 0.15 -14.52
N MET A 4 7.24 -0.65 -13.75
CA MET A 4 6.87 -0.97 -12.37
C MET A 4 6.67 0.35 -11.66
N ALA A 5 5.41 0.69 -11.35
CA ALA A 5 5.11 1.88 -10.57
C ALA A 5 5.96 1.82 -9.29
N GLU A 6 6.85 2.80 -9.12
CA GLU A 6 7.69 2.91 -7.93
C GLU A 6 6.78 3.25 -6.75
N LEU A 7 6.34 2.21 -6.05
CA LEU A 7 5.53 2.33 -4.85
C LEU A 7 6.30 3.14 -3.80
N LYS A 8 5.72 4.28 -3.40
CA LYS A 8 6.28 5.23 -2.44
C LYS A 8 5.45 5.24 -1.16
N LEU A 9 6.06 5.72 -0.07
CA LEU A 9 5.38 5.90 1.21
C LEU A 9 4.22 6.89 1.05
N GLY A 10 3.06 6.53 1.59
CA GLY A 10 1.81 7.31 1.49
C GLY A 10 0.94 6.95 0.28
N ASP A 11 1.41 6.09 -0.63
CA ASP A 11 0.57 5.61 -1.73
C ASP A 11 -0.54 4.71 -1.21
N TYR A 12 -1.74 4.89 -1.74
CA TYR A 12 -2.86 3.98 -1.53
C TYR A 12 -2.80 2.87 -2.56
N VAL A 13 -2.65 1.63 -2.10
CA VAL A 13 -2.43 0.46 -2.93
C VAL A 13 -3.44 -0.63 -2.62
N LYS A 14 -3.75 -1.43 -3.63
CA LYS A 14 -4.43 -2.71 -3.47
C LYS A 14 -3.41 -3.81 -3.52
N ALA A 15 -3.32 -4.56 -2.43
CA ALA A 15 -2.46 -5.73 -2.32
C ALA A 15 -3.27 -6.99 -2.57
N LYS A 16 -2.66 -7.93 -3.29
CA LYS A 16 -3.23 -9.27 -3.43
C LYS A 16 -3.10 -10.04 -2.12
N LYS A 17 -4.00 -10.99 -1.91
CA LYS A 17 -3.92 -11.92 -0.76
C LYS A 17 -2.50 -12.47 -0.55
N PHE A 18 -2.03 -12.40 0.68
CA PHE A 18 -0.66 -12.78 1.04
C PHE A 18 -0.63 -13.54 2.37
N ASN A 19 0.23 -14.56 2.42
CA ASN A 19 0.42 -15.43 3.57
C ASN A 19 -0.90 -16.10 4.03
N SER A 20 -1.46 -15.68 5.16
CA SER A 20 -2.70 -16.22 5.74
C SER A 20 -3.96 -15.44 5.34
N LEU A 21 -3.84 -14.38 4.54
CA LEU A 21 -5.00 -13.67 4.01
C LEU A 21 -5.60 -14.45 2.84
N GLU A 22 -6.92 -14.61 2.86
CA GLU A 22 -7.67 -15.31 1.81
C GLU A 22 -8.21 -14.36 0.74
N HIS A 23 -8.41 -13.08 1.10
CA HIS A 23 -8.88 -12.04 0.19
C HIS A 23 -7.84 -10.94 -0.05
N ASP A 24 -8.07 -10.21 -1.15
CA ASP A 24 -7.32 -9.00 -1.46
C ASP A 24 -7.73 -7.88 -0.51
N PHE A 25 -6.80 -6.96 -0.25
CA PHE A 25 -7.03 -5.85 0.68
C PHE A 25 -6.46 -4.55 0.13
N GLU A 26 -6.95 -3.43 0.64
CA GLU A 26 -6.55 -2.08 0.24
C GLU A 26 -6.05 -1.31 1.45
N GLY A 27 -5.05 -0.47 1.22
CA GLY A 27 -4.42 0.25 2.31
C GLY A 27 -3.33 1.20 1.85
N THR A 28 -2.78 1.91 2.81
CA THR A 28 -1.75 2.93 2.57
C THR A 28 -0.36 2.38 2.88
N ILE A 29 0.63 2.65 2.03
CA ILE A 29 2.02 2.26 2.29
C ILE A 29 2.58 3.10 3.44
N GLU A 30 2.90 2.46 4.56
CA GLU A 30 3.63 3.09 5.68
C GLU A 30 5.15 2.96 5.50
N LYS A 31 5.64 1.86 4.92
CA LYS A 31 7.07 1.66 4.69
C LYS A 31 7.34 0.96 3.37
N VAL A 32 8.39 1.37 2.68
CA VAL A 32 8.89 0.74 1.46
C VAL A 32 10.20 0.04 1.78
N TYR A 33 10.27 -1.27 1.54
CA TYR A 33 11.50 -2.05 1.62
C TYR A 33 12.05 -2.30 0.22
N GLU A 34 13.13 -3.06 0.09
CA GLU A 34 13.78 -3.33 -1.19
C GLU A 34 12.82 -4.04 -2.18
N ASN A 35 12.22 -5.15 -1.76
CA ASN A 35 11.33 -5.98 -2.59
C ASN A 35 9.87 -6.03 -2.12
N THR A 36 9.60 -5.53 -0.91
CA THR A 36 8.30 -5.55 -0.26
C THR A 36 7.90 -4.15 0.21
N VAL A 37 6.63 -3.98 0.55
CA VAL A 37 6.06 -2.77 1.14
C VAL A 37 5.22 -3.17 2.34
N LEU A 38 5.29 -2.38 3.41
CA LEU A 38 4.39 -2.46 4.55
C LEU A 38 3.19 -1.57 4.26
N VAL A 39 2.04 -2.22 4.16
CA VAL A 39 0.76 -1.57 3.90
C VAL A 39 -0.05 -1.62 5.19
N HIS A 40 -0.51 -0.46 5.63
CA HIS A 40 -1.51 -0.35 6.68
C HIS A 40 -2.88 -0.65 6.06
N ILE A 41 -3.51 -1.72 6.52
CA ILE A 41 -4.74 -2.25 5.94
C ILE A 41 -5.91 -1.38 6.40
N GLU A 42 -6.54 -0.67 5.48
CA GLU A 42 -7.72 0.17 5.78
C GLU A 42 -9.02 -0.48 5.30
N LYS A 43 -8.96 -1.27 4.23
CA LYS A 43 -10.09 -2.06 3.73
C LYS A 43 -9.70 -3.50 3.54
N TYR A 44 -10.46 -4.39 4.15
CA TYR A 44 -10.27 -5.83 4.11
C TYR A 44 -11.62 -6.53 4.23
N ASP A 45 -11.66 -7.82 3.89
CA ASP A 45 -12.87 -8.62 4.05
C ASP A 45 -13.09 -9.00 5.52
N LYS A 46 -14.34 -9.13 5.95
CA LYS A 46 -14.68 -9.47 7.35
C LYS A 46 -14.13 -10.84 7.75
N GLU A 47 -13.98 -11.76 6.80
CA GLU A 47 -13.39 -13.08 7.03
C GLU A 47 -11.90 -12.97 7.42
N ASP A 48 -11.19 -12.02 6.83
CA ASP A 48 -9.78 -11.75 7.11
C ASP A 48 -9.53 -10.92 8.37
N ARG A 49 -10.59 -10.43 9.04
CA ARG A 49 -10.49 -9.54 10.22
C ARG A 49 -9.58 -10.10 11.30
N VAL A 50 -9.68 -11.40 11.59
CA VAL A 50 -8.88 -12.05 12.64
C VAL A 50 -7.39 -11.98 12.27
N THR A 51 -7.07 -12.36 11.03
CA THR A 51 -5.72 -12.31 10.46
C THR A 51 -5.15 -10.88 10.42
N VAL A 52 -5.95 -9.91 9.97
CA VAL A 52 -5.57 -8.48 9.94
C VAL A 52 -5.25 -7.98 11.35
N THR A 53 -6.07 -8.35 12.33
CA THR A 53 -5.88 -7.95 13.73
C THR A 53 -4.63 -8.58 14.33
N ASP A 54 -4.35 -9.86 14.04
CA ASP A 54 -3.13 -10.56 14.48
C ASP A 54 -1.86 -9.87 13.95
N PHE A 55 -1.91 -9.42 12.70
CA PHE A 55 -0.85 -8.63 12.08
C PHE A 55 -0.81 -7.14 12.49
N ASN A 56 -1.57 -6.73 13.52
CA ASN A 56 -1.65 -5.34 13.96
C ASN A 56 -2.04 -4.38 12.82
N GLU A 57 -2.97 -4.80 11.97
CA GLU A 57 -3.49 -4.04 10.83
C GLU A 57 -2.41 -3.67 9.80
N ARG A 58 -1.30 -4.42 9.77
CA ARG A 58 -0.15 -4.17 8.90
C ARG A 58 0.24 -5.43 8.15
N ALA A 59 0.20 -5.37 6.81
CA ALA A 59 0.66 -6.47 5.98
C ALA A 59 1.90 -6.08 5.20
N VAL A 60 2.88 -6.99 5.19
CA VAL A 60 4.06 -6.90 4.34
C VAL A 60 3.80 -7.68 3.07
N VAL A 61 3.78 -7.01 1.92
CA VAL A 61 3.47 -7.62 0.62
C VAL A 61 4.55 -7.28 -0.40
N SER A 62 4.73 -8.17 -1.37
CA SER A 62 5.68 -7.92 -2.46
C SER A 62 5.20 -6.80 -3.37
N LYS A 63 6.11 -5.90 -3.76
CA LYS A 63 5.86 -4.83 -4.73
C LYS A 63 5.24 -5.33 -6.04
N LYS A 64 5.63 -6.55 -6.43
CA LYS A 64 5.14 -7.26 -7.63
C LYS A 64 3.65 -7.60 -7.57
N LEU A 65 3.10 -7.76 -6.38
CA LEU A 65 1.72 -8.16 -6.12
C LEU A 65 0.87 -7.01 -5.57
N THR A 66 1.43 -5.81 -5.53
CA THR A 66 0.74 -4.58 -5.11
C THR A 66 0.44 -3.72 -6.33
N LYS A 67 -0.78 -3.20 -6.38
CA LYS A 67 -1.26 -2.34 -7.46
C LYS A 67 -1.58 -0.97 -6.90
N LEU A 68 -0.92 0.07 -7.44
CA LEU A 68 -1.21 1.44 -7.07
C LEU A 68 -2.64 1.81 -7.47
N LEU A 69 -3.44 2.24 -6.50
CA LEU A 69 -4.81 2.73 -6.74
C LEU A 69 -4.83 4.26 -6.74
N LYS A 70 -4.17 4.88 -5.77
CA LYS A 70 -4.04 6.34 -5.68
C LYS A 70 -2.62 6.67 -5.28
N ALA A 71 -1.96 7.46 -6.11
CA ALA A 71 -0.67 8.02 -5.74
C ALA A 71 -0.85 8.93 -4.52
N SER A 72 0.09 8.86 -3.57
CA SER A 72 0.25 9.90 -2.57
C SER A 72 0.36 11.23 -3.33
N PRO A 73 -0.38 12.28 -2.94
CA PRO A 73 -0.17 13.59 -3.53
C PRO A 73 1.32 13.89 -3.35
N GLU A 74 2.04 13.98 -4.46
CA GLU A 74 3.36 14.59 -4.43
C GLU A 74 3.17 15.95 -3.75
N PRO A 75 4.07 16.37 -2.84
CA PRO A 75 4.09 17.76 -2.46
C PRO A 75 4.33 18.52 -3.76
N GLU A 76 3.24 19.01 -4.36
CA GLU A 76 3.29 20.01 -5.40
C GLU A 76 4.16 21.09 -4.79
N LYS A 77 5.39 21.15 -5.31
CA LYS A 77 6.39 22.18 -5.05
C LYS A 77 5.63 23.45 -4.70
N PRO A 78 5.75 24.01 -3.48
CA PRO A 78 4.91 25.12 -3.05
C PRO A 78 4.96 26.14 -4.17
N ALA A 79 3.78 26.41 -4.75
CA ALA A 79 3.64 27.33 -5.87
C ALA A 79 4.46 28.56 -5.49
N GLU A 80 5.57 28.74 -6.19
CA GLU A 80 6.51 29.80 -5.89
C GLU A 80 5.72 31.10 -5.92
N LEU A 81 5.81 31.81 -4.81
CA LEU A 81 5.27 33.12 -4.54
C LEU A 81 5.68 34.05 -5.69
N ASP A 82 4.83 34.21 -6.70
CA ASP A 82 5.02 35.27 -7.70
C ASP A 82 4.32 36.53 -7.18
N ALA A 83 5.13 37.36 -6.52
CA ALA A 83 5.12 38.82 -6.39
C ALA A 83 3.84 39.57 -5.99
#